data_AF-A0A5D2G669-F1
#
_entry.id   AF-A0A5D2G669-F1
#
_cell.length_a   1.000
_cell.length_b   1.000
_cell.length_c   1.000
_cell.angle_alpha   90.00
_cell.angle_beta   90.00
_cell.angle_gamma   90.00
#
_symmetry.space_group_name_H-M   'P 1'
#
loop_
_entity.id
_entity.type
_entity.pdbx_description
1 polymer ?
#
loop_
_entity_poly.entity_id
_entity_poly.type
_entity_poly.pdbx_seq_one_letter_code
_entity_poly.pdbx_strand_id
1 'polypeptide(L)'
;MAQAMASMAGLRGSSQAVLDGSLQLSGQTRFNIPSNNRVAVGRSGFTVRAHQTPAEPETGRRAMLGLVAAGLATGSFVQAVLADARSIKVGPPPPPSGGLPGTLNSDEPRDLVLPYKDRFFLQPVTPAQAAQRAKESAKDILGVKNLIDKKAWPYVMNDLRLKAEYLRYDLNTVIAAKSKDEKKTLKDLTKKLFSTIDDLDHAAKIKSTPEAEKSYAQTISSLNDVLAKLG
;
A
#
# COMPACT_ATOMS: atom_id res chain seq x y z
N MET A 1 54.01 -30.45 -19.91
CA MET A 1 53.02 -31.49 -20.21
C MET A 1 51.67 -30.93 -19.78
N ALA A 2 50.89 -30.20 -20.58
CA ALA A 2 50.36 -30.44 -21.92
C ALA A 2 49.54 -31.73 -22.02
N GLN A 3 48.31 -31.58 -22.55
CA GLN A 3 47.25 -32.56 -22.89
C GLN A 3 46.11 -32.68 -21.87
N ALA A 4 44.84 -32.77 -22.25
CA ALA A 4 44.15 -32.64 -23.55
C ALA A 4 42.63 -32.57 -23.31
N MET A 5 41.92 -32.01 -24.28
CA MET A 5 40.46 -32.00 -24.41
C MET A 5 39.85 -33.40 -24.61
N ALA A 6 38.57 -33.55 -24.26
CA ALA A 6 37.63 -34.35 -25.05
C ALA A 6 36.16 -33.93 -24.77
N SER A 7 35.48 -33.47 -25.82
CA SER A 7 34.01 -33.40 -25.95
C SER A 7 33.42 -34.79 -26.20
N MET A 8 32.19 -35.04 -25.74
CA MET A 8 31.29 -36.01 -26.35
C MET A 8 29.87 -35.42 -26.44
N ALA A 9 29.33 -35.48 -27.66
CA ALA A 9 27.99 -35.08 -28.07
C ALA A 9 27.18 -36.33 -28.49
N GLY A 10 25.85 -36.21 -28.47
CA GLY A 10 24.87 -37.15 -29.04
C GLY A 10 24.12 -37.98 -27.98
N LEU A 11 22.82 -38.29 -28.05
CA LEU A 11 21.93 -38.40 -29.21
C LEU A 11 20.45 -38.56 -28.77
N ARG A 12 19.55 -37.78 -29.38
CA ARG A 12 18.16 -38.03 -29.86
C ARG A 12 16.97 -38.49 -28.97
N GLY A 13 15.87 -37.76 -29.18
CA GLY A 13 14.46 -38.24 -29.26
C GLY A 13 13.44 -37.16 -28.86
N SER A 14 13.02 -36.19 -29.71
CA SER A 14 11.80 -36.13 -30.59
C SER A 14 10.47 -36.39 -29.85
N SER A 15 9.39 -35.57 -29.85
CA SER A 15 8.71 -34.66 -30.82
C SER A 15 7.80 -33.69 -30.02
N GLN A 16 7.54 -32.40 -30.30
CA GLN A 16 7.06 -31.62 -31.46
C GLN A 16 5.51 -31.51 -31.61
N ALA A 17 4.98 -30.30 -31.35
CA ALA A 17 3.90 -29.58 -32.07
C ALA A 17 3.90 -28.12 -31.51
N VAL A 18 4.44 -27.10 -32.18
CA VAL A 18 3.91 -26.33 -33.35
C VAL A 18 2.58 -25.65 -32.97
N LEU A 19 2.47 -24.31 -32.85
CA LEU A 19 2.41 -23.27 -33.90
C LEU A 19 2.90 -21.93 -33.31
N ASP A 20 3.87 -21.19 -33.88
CA ASP A 20 3.81 -20.35 -35.10
C ASP A 20 2.96 -19.08 -34.89
N GLY A 21 3.40 -17.83 -35.08
CA GLY A 21 4.59 -17.32 -35.74
C GLY A 21 4.82 -15.83 -35.40
N SER A 22 6.01 -15.36 -35.72
CA SER A 22 6.55 -14.01 -35.54
C SER A 22 6.01 -13.02 -36.59
N LEU A 23 6.03 -11.72 -36.27
CA LEU A 23 6.34 -10.63 -37.23
C LEU A 23 6.51 -9.29 -36.48
N GLN A 24 7.69 -8.70 -36.61
CA GLN A 24 7.98 -7.31 -36.26
C GLN A 24 7.54 -6.40 -37.42
N LEU A 25 6.90 -5.26 -37.14
CA LEU A 25 6.97 -4.08 -38.01
C LEU A 25 6.64 -2.78 -37.24
N SER A 26 7.51 -1.79 -37.42
CA SER A 26 7.33 -0.37 -37.07
C SER A 26 6.08 0.24 -37.71
N GLY A 27 5.47 1.26 -37.07
CA GLY A 27 4.60 2.21 -37.77
C GLY A 27 3.44 2.80 -36.97
N GLN A 28 3.25 4.11 -37.12
CA GLN A 28 2.35 5.02 -36.41
C GLN A 28 0.82 4.74 -36.49
N THR A 29 0.12 5.25 -35.47
CA THR A 29 -1.26 5.82 -35.47
C THR A 29 -2.44 4.98 -35.98
N ARG A 30 -3.39 4.67 -35.10
CA ARG A 30 -4.79 5.19 -35.12
C ARG A 30 -5.65 4.52 -34.02
N PHE A 31 -6.47 5.35 -33.38
CA PHE A 31 -7.49 5.00 -32.40
C PHE A 31 -8.57 4.07 -33.00
N ASN A 32 -9.03 3.08 -32.23
CA ASN A 32 -10.45 2.68 -32.22
C ASN A 32 -10.83 1.90 -30.94
N ILE A 33 -11.78 2.45 -30.18
CA ILE A 33 -12.63 1.84 -29.14
C ILE A 33 -13.70 0.97 -29.86
N PRO A 34 -14.42 -0.05 -29.31
CA PRO A 34 -14.71 -0.40 -27.90
C PRO A 34 -14.58 -1.90 -27.50
N SER A 35 -14.64 -2.22 -26.20
CA SER A 35 -15.74 -3.02 -25.60
C SER A 35 -15.38 -3.46 -24.17
N ASN A 36 -16.30 -3.18 -23.24
CA ASN A 36 -16.25 -3.49 -21.82
C ASN A 36 -16.64 -4.97 -21.58
N ASN A 37 -15.73 -5.80 -21.10
CA ASN A 37 -16.09 -7.06 -20.44
C ASN A 37 -16.41 -6.78 -18.96
N ARG A 38 -17.70 -6.60 -18.65
CA ARG A 38 -18.20 -6.61 -17.26
C ARG A 38 -18.46 -8.05 -16.82
N VAL A 39 -17.84 -8.43 -15.70
CA VAL A 39 -18.10 -9.67 -14.96
C VAL A 39 -19.48 -9.57 -14.29
N ALA A 40 -20.36 -10.55 -14.53
CA ALA A 40 -21.70 -10.61 -13.99
C ALA A 40 -21.68 -11.20 -12.56
N VAL A 41 -22.17 -10.41 -11.58
CA VAL A 41 -22.47 -10.87 -10.21
C VAL A 41 -23.95 -11.26 -10.17
N GLY A 42 -24.25 -12.51 -9.82
CA GLY A 42 -25.62 -13.01 -9.70
C GLY A 42 -26.38 -12.32 -8.55
N ARG A 43 -27.51 -11.68 -8.85
CA ARG A 43 -28.49 -11.22 -7.86
C ARG A 43 -29.38 -12.38 -7.44
N SER A 44 -29.41 -12.71 -6.15
CA SER A 44 -30.47 -13.54 -5.55
C SER A 44 -31.75 -12.70 -5.46
N GLY A 45 -32.79 -13.07 -6.22
CA GLY A 45 -34.10 -12.43 -6.19
C GLY A 45 -35.09 -13.25 -5.37
N PHE A 46 -35.60 -12.67 -4.28
CA PHE A 46 -36.75 -13.20 -3.53
C PHE A 46 -38.03 -12.60 -4.13
N THR A 47 -38.93 -13.44 -4.65
CA THR A 47 -40.18 -13.01 -5.29
C THR A 47 -41.38 -13.52 -4.48
N VAL A 48 -42.22 -12.62 -3.99
CA VAL A 48 -43.52 -12.97 -3.38
C VAL A 48 -44.63 -12.66 -4.39
N ARG A 49 -45.38 -13.69 -4.79
CA ARG A 49 -46.50 -13.60 -5.71
C ARG A 49 -47.81 -13.50 -4.92
N ALA A 50 -48.38 -12.31 -4.82
CA ALA A 50 -49.77 -12.13 -4.39
C ALA A 50 -50.68 -12.31 -5.61
N HIS A 51 -51.48 -13.38 -5.63
CA HIS A 51 -52.48 -13.60 -6.67
C HIS A 51 -53.81 -13.02 -6.20
N GLN A 52 -54.17 -11.84 -6.70
CA GLN A 52 -55.54 -11.33 -6.70
C GLN A 52 -56.16 -11.72 -8.04
N THR A 53 -57.23 -12.51 -8.01
CA THR A 53 -58.14 -12.74 -9.13
C THR A 53 -59.49 -12.08 -8.84
N PRO A 54 -60.04 -11.31 -9.79
CA PRO A 54 -61.37 -10.70 -9.66
C PRO A 54 -62.51 -11.67 -10.01
N ALA A 55 -63.70 -11.30 -9.54
CA ALA A 55 -64.96 -12.01 -9.46
C ALA A 55 -65.55 -12.59 -10.76
N GLU A 56 -66.35 -13.67 -10.62
CA GLU A 56 -67.77 -13.84 -11.05
C GLU A 56 -68.16 -15.35 -10.90
N PRO A 57 -69.45 -15.75 -10.93
CA PRO A 57 -70.07 -16.53 -9.86
C PRO A 57 -70.53 -17.93 -10.30
N GLU A 58 -70.24 -18.97 -9.53
CA GLU A 58 -71.02 -20.22 -9.64
C GLU A 58 -71.26 -20.90 -8.28
N THR A 59 -72.52 -21.24 -8.10
CA THR A 59 -73.18 -21.81 -6.92
C THR A 59 -72.73 -23.23 -6.64
N GLY A 60 -72.13 -23.47 -5.46
CA GLY A 60 -71.71 -24.82 -5.04
C GLY A 60 -71.55 -24.98 -3.53
N ARG A 61 -72.66 -25.30 -2.84
CA ARG A 61 -72.81 -25.94 -1.50
C ARG A 61 -71.95 -25.48 -0.30
N ARG A 62 -71.09 -24.47 -0.42
CA ARG A 62 -70.27 -23.89 0.68
C ARG A 62 -70.67 -22.47 1.06
N ALA A 63 -71.86 -22.02 0.65
CA ALA A 63 -72.45 -20.74 1.00
C ALA A 63 -73.29 -20.79 2.30
N MET A 64 -72.97 -21.69 3.22
CA MET A 64 -73.67 -21.88 4.51
C MET A 64 -72.72 -21.67 5.71
N LEU A 65 -71.78 -20.72 5.58
CA LEU A 65 -71.15 -20.05 6.70
C LEU A 65 -71.16 -18.54 6.42
N GLY A 66 -72.33 -18.05 6.05
CA GLY A 66 -72.64 -16.63 6.13
C GLY A 66 -72.75 -16.21 7.60
N LEU A 67 -72.23 -15.01 7.87
CA LEU A 67 -72.85 -14.06 8.79
C LEU A 67 -72.67 -14.31 10.29
N VAL A 68 -71.42 -14.36 10.78
CA VAL A 68 -71.09 -13.93 12.15
C VAL A 68 -70.02 -12.84 12.07
N ALA A 69 -70.38 -11.74 11.44
CA ALA A 69 -69.60 -10.50 11.39
C ALA A 69 -70.48 -9.35 11.91
N ALA A 70 -70.87 -9.43 13.19
CA ALA A 70 -71.41 -8.31 13.97
C ALA A 70 -71.55 -8.76 15.42
N GLY A 71 -70.59 -8.40 16.27
CA GLY A 71 -70.72 -8.63 17.71
C GLY A 71 -69.43 -8.95 18.41
N LEU A 72 -68.50 -7.99 18.43
CA LEU A 72 -67.61 -7.70 19.57
C LEU A 72 -66.84 -6.41 19.24
N ALA A 73 -67.61 -5.32 19.11
CA ALA A 73 -67.08 -3.99 19.31
C ALA A 73 -67.01 -3.74 20.83
N THR A 74 -65.98 -4.28 21.48
CA THR A 74 -65.56 -3.85 22.81
C THR A 74 -64.11 -3.44 22.69
N GLY A 75 -63.87 -2.15 22.93
CA GLY A 75 -62.68 -1.42 22.52
C GLY A 75 -61.36 -2.14 22.77
N SER A 76 -60.68 -2.46 21.68
CA SER A 76 -59.23 -2.42 21.66
C SER A 76 -58.85 -1.38 20.62
N PHE A 77 -58.57 -0.17 21.10
CA PHE A 77 -57.62 0.68 20.42
C PHE A 77 -56.29 -0.07 20.45
N VAL A 78 -56.08 -1.04 19.55
CA VAL A 78 -54.73 -1.44 19.16
C VAL A 78 -54.28 -0.30 18.28
N GLN A 79 -53.89 0.77 18.97
CA GLN A 79 -53.07 1.86 18.52
C GLN A 79 -52.12 1.28 17.49
N ALA A 80 -52.24 1.73 16.24
CA ALA A 80 -51.20 1.50 15.26
C ALA A 80 -49.91 1.98 15.92
N VAL A 81 -49.10 1.05 16.42
CA VAL A 81 -47.77 1.34 16.92
C VAL A 81 -46.96 1.65 15.67
N LEU A 82 -47.19 2.86 15.15
CA LEU A 82 -46.22 3.62 14.41
C LEU A 82 -44.98 3.58 15.31
N ALA A 83 -44.11 2.63 15.02
CA ALA A 83 -42.84 2.48 15.68
C ALA A 83 -42.06 3.75 15.34
N ASP A 84 -42.21 4.75 16.20
CA ASP A 84 -41.50 6.00 16.15
C ASP A 84 -40.01 5.63 16.18
N ALA A 85 -39.31 5.89 15.08
CA ALA A 85 -37.92 5.50 14.92
C ALA A 85 -37.08 6.31 15.91
N ARG A 86 -36.86 5.73 17.10
CA ARG A 86 -35.99 6.32 18.11
C ARG A 86 -34.59 6.39 17.53
N SER A 87 -34.14 7.59 17.19
CA SER A 87 -32.78 7.82 16.74
C SER A 87 -31.83 7.41 17.87
N ILE A 88 -31.15 6.28 17.70
CA ILE A 88 -30.05 5.90 18.57
C ILE A 88 -28.98 6.98 18.38
N LYS A 89 -28.56 7.64 19.47
CA LYS A 89 -27.41 8.54 19.43
C LYS A 89 -26.16 7.70 19.15
N VAL A 90 -25.86 7.51 17.87
CA VAL A 90 -24.53 7.06 17.45
C VAL A 90 -23.59 8.18 17.89
N GLY A 91 -22.59 7.85 18.71
CA GLY A 91 -21.61 8.83 19.17
C GLY A 91 -20.93 9.53 17.99
N PRO A 92 -20.35 10.72 18.20
CA PRO A 92 -19.59 11.38 17.14
C PRO A 92 -18.50 10.41 16.62
N PRO A 93 -18.16 10.48 15.32
CA PRO A 93 -17.06 9.69 14.80
C PRO A 93 -15.79 10.00 15.60
N PRO A 94 -14.91 9.00 15.79
CA PRO A 94 -13.64 9.24 16.46
C PRO A 94 -12.89 10.38 15.76
N PRO A 95 -12.15 11.20 16.52
CA PRO A 95 -11.32 12.23 15.91
C PRO A 95 -10.37 11.56 14.90
N PRO A 96 -10.08 12.24 13.78
CA PRO A 96 -9.15 11.74 12.77
C PRO A 96 -7.83 11.31 13.43
N SER A 97 -7.45 10.05 13.21
CA SER A 97 -6.30 9.41 13.86
C SER A 97 -4.98 9.77 13.17
N GLY A 98 -3.95 10.06 13.96
CA GLY A 98 -2.58 10.23 13.49
C GLY A 98 -1.96 11.51 14.04
N GLY A 99 -1.32 11.42 15.22
CA GLY A 99 -0.82 12.53 16.06
C GLY A 99 0.22 13.50 15.49
N LEU A 100 0.23 13.73 14.17
CA LEU A 100 0.70 14.95 13.52
C LEU A 100 -0.55 15.78 13.13
N PRO A 101 -0.44 17.08 12.78
CA PRO A 101 -1.63 17.86 12.39
C PRO A 101 -2.21 17.35 11.07
N GLY A 102 -3.08 16.34 11.12
CA GLY A 102 -3.95 15.89 10.03
C GLY A 102 -3.86 14.40 9.66
N THR A 103 -5.01 13.78 9.43
CA THR A 103 -5.14 12.51 8.66
C THR A 103 -4.85 12.69 7.18
N LEU A 104 -4.83 13.94 6.70
CA LEU A 104 -4.74 14.27 5.28
C LEU A 104 -3.40 13.83 4.66
N ASN A 105 -2.27 13.89 5.39
CA ASN A 105 -0.96 13.53 4.82
C ASN A 105 -0.83 12.05 4.40
N SER A 106 -1.64 11.15 4.96
CA SER A 106 -1.63 9.72 4.56
C SER A 106 -2.59 9.41 3.41
N ASP A 107 -3.63 10.23 3.23
CA ASP A 107 -4.62 10.10 2.16
C ASP A 107 -4.30 10.95 0.93
N GLU A 108 -3.53 12.03 1.11
CA GLU A 108 -3.04 12.94 0.06
C GLU A 108 -2.24 12.21 -1.05
N PRO A 109 -1.43 11.18 -0.76
CA PRO A 109 -0.79 10.37 -1.81
C PRO A 109 -1.75 9.60 -2.71
N ARG A 110 -2.99 9.39 -2.28
CA ARG A 110 -4.04 8.72 -3.06
C ARG A 110 -4.96 9.69 -3.77
N ASP A 111 -4.79 10.99 -3.57
CA ASP A 111 -5.56 12.00 -4.29
C ASP A 111 -5.16 11.99 -5.78
N LEU A 112 -6.13 12.13 -6.67
CA LEU A 112 -5.91 12.22 -8.12
C LEU A 112 -6.04 13.65 -8.63
N VAL A 113 -6.54 14.57 -7.80
CA VAL A 113 -6.74 15.98 -8.12
C VAL A 113 -5.48 16.80 -7.89
N LEU A 114 -4.71 16.47 -6.86
CA LEU A 114 -3.49 17.20 -6.50
C LEU A 114 -2.33 16.96 -7.49
N PRO A 115 -1.47 17.96 -7.72
CA PRO A 115 -0.26 17.79 -8.51
C PRO A 115 0.63 16.67 -7.94
N TYR A 116 1.27 15.89 -8.82
CA TYR A 116 2.09 14.72 -8.42
C TYR A 116 3.17 15.02 -7.38
N LYS A 117 3.71 16.24 -7.35
CA LYS A 117 4.77 16.64 -6.41
C LYS A 117 4.27 16.80 -4.97
N ASP A 118 2.99 17.14 -4.79
CA ASP A 118 2.41 17.44 -3.49
C ASP A 118 1.79 16.19 -2.85
N ARG A 119 1.59 15.14 -3.67
CA ARG A 119 1.08 13.83 -3.27
C ARG A 119 2.11 12.92 -2.60
N PHE A 120 3.36 13.35 -2.41
CA PHE A 120 4.34 12.48 -1.78
C PHE A 120 4.13 12.43 -0.26
N PHE A 121 4.19 11.23 0.30
CA PHE A 121 4.18 11.02 1.75
C PHE A 121 5.34 11.73 2.44
N LEU A 122 6.50 11.79 1.79
CA LEU A 122 7.61 12.66 2.16
C LEU A 122 7.46 14.02 1.46
N GLN A 123 6.93 14.98 2.21
CA GLN A 123 6.80 16.36 1.73
C GLN A 123 8.11 17.15 1.86
N PRO A 124 8.35 18.12 0.95
CA PRO A 124 9.49 19.01 1.03
C PRO A 124 9.40 19.88 2.29
N VAL A 125 10.45 19.85 3.09
CA VAL A 125 10.58 20.68 4.30
C VAL A 125 11.67 21.72 4.10
N THR A 126 11.71 22.72 4.96
CA THR A 126 12.79 23.71 4.93
C THR A 126 14.15 23.03 5.15
N PRO A 127 15.25 23.52 4.56
CA PRO A 127 16.57 22.91 4.72
C PRO A 127 17.02 22.77 6.18
N ALA A 128 16.61 23.71 7.05
CA ALA A 128 16.87 23.64 8.48
C ALA A 128 16.12 22.49 9.17
N GLN A 129 14.83 22.29 8.84
CA GLN A 129 14.05 21.17 9.36
C GLN A 129 14.54 19.83 8.79
N ALA A 130 14.93 19.78 7.51
CA ALA A 130 15.55 18.60 6.90
C ALA A 130 16.82 18.19 7.64
N ALA A 131 17.66 19.15 8.04
CA ALA A 131 18.86 18.86 8.83
C ALA A 131 18.53 18.28 10.23
N GLN A 132 17.43 18.70 10.86
CA GLN A 132 17.00 18.13 12.14
C GLN A 132 16.43 16.71 11.97
N ARG A 133 15.59 16.49 10.96
CA ARG A 133 15.05 15.16 10.65
C ARG A 133 16.13 14.17 10.19
N ALA A 134 17.17 14.65 9.51
CA ALA A 134 18.37 13.88 9.21
C ALA A 134 19.11 13.43 10.48
N LYS A 135 19.19 14.28 11.51
CA LYS A 135 19.77 13.91 12.82
C LYS A 135 18.91 12.88 13.56
N GLU A 136 17.59 12.94 13.44
CA GLU A 136 16.69 11.91 13.99
C GLU A 136 16.87 10.57 13.27
N SER A 137 16.84 10.59 11.93
CA SER A 137 17.06 9.39 11.11
C SER A 137 18.43 8.76 11.39
N ALA A 138 19.45 9.58 11.63
CA ALA A 138 20.76 9.14 12.05
C ALA A 138 20.75 8.41 13.40
N LYS A 139 20.02 8.92 14.41
CA LYS A 139 19.88 8.24 15.71
C LYS A 139 19.22 6.88 15.56
N ASP A 140 18.22 6.79 14.70
CA ASP A 140 17.52 5.53 14.46
C ASP A 140 18.43 4.49 13.78
N ILE A 141 19.27 4.92 12.83
CA ILE A 141 20.28 4.05 12.19
C ILE A 141 21.28 3.51 13.23
N LEU A 142 21.67 4.31 14.23
CA LEU A 142 22.50 3.84 15.35
C LEU A 142 21.75 2.81 16.23
N GLY A 143 20.42 2.92 16.33
CA GLY A 143 19.56 1.98 17.05
C GLY A 143 19.51 0.57 16.44
N VAL A 144 19.87 0.43 15.15
CA VAL A 144 19.86 -0.85 14.41
C VAL A 144 20.82 -1.88 15.02
N LYS A 145 21.85 -1.45 15.77
CA LYS A 145 22.75 -2.32 16.56
C LYS A 145 21.98 -3.37 17.37
N ASN A 146 20.92 -2.95 18.06
CA ASN A 146 20.12 -3.83 18.92
C ASN A 146 19.41 -4.94 18.11
N LEU A 147 19.06 -4.66 16.86
CA LEU A 147 18.42 -5.61 15.95
C LEU A 147 19.44 -6.59 15.34
N ILE A 148 20.66 -6.11 15.07
CA ILE A 148 21.79 -6.94 14.62
C ILE A 148 22.16 -7.96 15.71
N ASP A 149 22.27 -7.50 16.96
CA ASP A 149 22.62 -8.35 18.11
C ASP A 149 21.56 -9.44 18.35
N LYS A 150 20.27 -9.10 18.14
CA LYS A 150 19.14 -10.04 18.18
C LYS A 150 19.03 -10.93 16.93
N LYS A 151 19.88 -10.75 15.93
CA LYS A 151 19.82 -11.43 14.61
C LYS A 151 18.45 -11.29 13.93
N ALA A 152 17.80 -10.14 14.14
CA ALA A 152 16.47 -9.82 13.65
C ALA A 152 16.55 -9.25 12.22
N TRP A 153 17.14 -9.99 11.29
CA TRP A 153 17.52 -9.50 9.94
C TRP A 153 16.42 -8.81 9.14
N PRO A 154 15.16 -9.29 9.12
CA PRO A 154 14.10 -8.59 8.41
C PRO A 154 13.82 -7.21 8.99
N TYR A 155 13.89 -7.07 10.32
CA TYR A 155 13.70 -5.78 11.00
C TYR A 155 14.89 -4.86 10.77
N VAL A 156 16.12 -5.38 10.76
CA VAL A 156 17.32 -4.62 10.37
C VAL A 156 17.13 -4.02 8.98
N MET A 157 16.80 -4.84 7.98
CA MET A 157 16.62 -4.36 6.60
C MET A 157 15.48 -3.34 6.48
N ASN A 158 14.32 -3.65 7.07
CA ASN A 158 13.14 -2.79 6.93
C ASN A 158 13.35 -1.42 7.60
N ASP A 159 13.89 -1.39 8.82
CA ASP A 159 14.13 -0.16 9.55
C ASP A 159 15.26 0.65 8.89
N LEU A 160 16.35 -0.01 8.51
CA LEU A 160 17.45 0.62 7.79
C LEU A 160 16.98 1.25 6.47
N ARG A 161 16.22 0.54 5.65
CA ARG A 161 15.72 1.06 4.36
C ARG A 161 14.75 2.23 4.57
N LEU A 162 13.83 2.10 5.52
CA LEU A 162 12.90 3.18 5.83
C LEU A 162 13.66 4.44 6.24
N LYS A 163 14.57 4.35 7.21
CA LYS A 163 15.33 5.51 7.70
C LYS A 163 16.33 6.05 6.68
N ALA A 164 16.94 5.19 5.86
CA ALA A 164 17.85 5.58 4.79
C ALA A 164 17.14 6.38 3.69
N GLU A 165 15.88 6.05 3.35
CA GLU A 165 15.10 6.82 2.38
C GLU A 165 14.78 8.23 2.87
N TYR A 166 14.37 8.38 4.13
CA TYR A 166 14.21 9.71 4.76
C TYR A 166 15.51 10.50 4.73
N LEU A 167 16.60 9.89 5.17
CA LEU A 167 17.91 10.51 5.20
C LEU A 167 18.35 10.95 3.80
N ARG A 168 18.10 10.14 2.76
CA ARG A 168 18.46 10.46 1.38
C ARG A 168 17.71 11.67 0.85
N TYR A 169 16.42 11.76 1.15
CA TYR A 169 15.59 12.89 0.74
C TYR A 169 16.03 14.19 1.44
N ASP A 170 16.27 14.11 2.76
CA ASP A 170 16.69 15.26 3.57
C ASP A 170 18.09 15.75 3.19
N LEU A 171 19.05 14.85 3.01
CA LEU A 171 20.39 15.21 2.58
C LEU A 171 20.37 15.88 1.20
N ASN A 172 19.59 15.37 0.24
CA ASN A 172 19.47 16.03 -1.06
C ASN A 172 18.90 17.46 -0.96
N THR A 173 17.94 17.66 -0.05
CA THR A 173 17.35 18.98 0.23
C THR A 173 18.38 19.94 0.84
N VAL A 174 19.17 19.48 1.81
CA VAL A 174 20.24 20.28 2.41
C VAL A 174 21.35 20.58 1.40
N ILE A 175 21.78 19.58 0.62
CA ILE A 175 22.79 19.72 -0.45
C ILE A 175 22.36 20.75 -1.49
N ALA A 176 21.06 20.82 -1.81
CA ALA A 176 20.53 21.80 -2.76
C ALA A 176 20.63 23.24 -2.25
N ALA A 177 20.54 23.45 -0.93
CA ALA A 177 20.59 24.76 -0.29
C ALA A 177 22.01 25.27 0.01
N LYS A 178 23.04 24.42 -0.05
CA LYS A 178 24.43 24.76 0.26
C LYS A 178 25.18 25.41 -0.92
N SER A 179 26.31 26.07 -0.62
CA SER A 179 27.19 26.71 -1.61
C SER A 179 27.85 25.69 -2.56
N LYS A 180 28.32 26.12 -3.74
CA LYS A 180 28.82 25.20 -4.79
C LYS A 180 29.99 24.31 -4.32
N ASP A 181 30.89 24.84 -3.50
CA ASP A 181 32.09 24.14 -3.03
C ASP A 181 31.74 23.11 -1.94
N GLU A 182 30.88 23.49 -0.98
CA GLU A 182 30.35 22.59 0.05
C GLU A 182 29.45 21.50 -0.56
N LYS A 183 28.72 21.83 -1.62
CA LYS A 183 27.81 20.89 -2.30
C LYS A 183 28.55 19.67 -2.86
N LYS A 184 29.74 19.85 -3.43
CA LYS A 184 30.54 18.74 -3.98
C LYS A 184 31.03 17.80 -2.87
N THR A 185 31.61 18.38 -1.82
CA THR A 185 32.13 17.61 -0.68
C THR A 185 31.02 16.86 0.05
N LEU A 186 29.88 17.50 0.32
CA LEU A 186 28.75 16.88 1.00
C LEU A 186 28.11 15.77 0.14
N LYS A 187 28.04 15.97 -1.19
CA LYS A 187 27.56 14.94 -2.11
C LYS A 187 28.46 13.70 -2.12
N ASP A 188 29.78 13.88 -2.09
CA ASP A 188 30.71 12.74 -2.09
C ASP A 188 30.71 11.99 -0.75
N LEU A 189 30.61 12.70 0.39
CA LEU A 189 30.40 12.08 1.70
C LEU A 189 29.07 11.32 1.76
N THR A 190 28.00 11.90 1.20
CA THR A 190 26.68 11.25 1.15
C THR A 190 26.70 9.98 0.31
N LYS A 191 27.40 9.96 -0.84
CA LYS A 191 27.58 8.74 -1.64
C LYS A 191 28.30 7.64 -0.86
N LYS A 192 29.38 8.01 -0.15
CA LYS A 192 30.13 7.07 0.69
C LYS A 192 29.25 6.49 1.79
N LEU A 193 28.47 7.33 2.47
CA LEU A 193 27.49 6.90 3.47
C LEU A 193 26.51 5.87 2.89
N PHE A 194 25.86 6.16 1.77
CA PHE A 194 24.90 5.22 1.17
C PHE A 194 25.56 3.92 0.69
N SER A 195 26.79 3.97 0.17
CA SER A 195 27.54 2.74 -0.14
C SER A 195 27.71 1.85 1.10
N THR A 196 28.09 2.43 2.25
CA THR A 196 28.24 1.66 3.49
C THR A 196 26.91 1.15 4.07
N ILE A 197 25.82 1.89 3.88
CA ILE A 197 24.46 1.45 4.23
C ILE A 197 24.02 0.29 3.33
N ASP A 198 24.31 0.36 2.03
CA ASP A 198 24.01 -0.72 1.07
C ASP A 198 24.80 -1.99 1.41
N ASP A 199 26.07 -1.86 1.82
CA ASP A 199 26.89 -2.98 2.32
C ASP A 199 26.30 -3.59 3.60
N LEU A 200 25.79 -2.77 4.52
CA LEU A 200 25.10 -3.23 5.73
C LEU A 200 23.77 -3.94 5.42
N ASP A 201 22.98 -3.44 4.45
CA ASP A 201 21.77 -4.11 3.97
C ASP A 201 22.10 -5.46 3.32
N HIS A 202 23.18 -5.51 2.53
CA HIS A 202 23.67 -6.75 1.93
C HIS A 202 24.11 -7.75 3.01
N ALA A 203 24.87 -7.32 4.01
CA ALA A 203 25.28 -8.15 5.14
C ALA A 203 24.06 -8.71 5.91
N ALA A 204 23.03 -7.88 6.11
CA ALA A 204 21.77 -8.31 6.72
C ALA A 204 21.01 -9.31 5.85
N LYS A 205 21.05 -9.15 4.52
CA LYS A 205 20.42 -10.06 3.55
C LYS A 205 21.06 -11.45 3.56
N ILE A 206 22.39 -11.52 3.63
CA ILE A 206 23.12 -12.80 3.74
C ILE A 206 23.20 -13.32 5.19
N LYS A 207 22.67 -12.56 6.16
CA LYS A 207 22.58 -12.91 7.59
C LYS A 207 23.96 -13.11 8.25
N SER A 208 24.96 -12.37 7.77
CA SER A 208 26.35 -12.46 8.26
C SER A 208 26.56 -11.45 9.40
N THR A 209 26.66 -11.94 10.64
CA THR A 209 26.98 -11.09 11.80
C THR A 209 28.34 -10.39 11.71
N PRO A 210 29.47 -11.03 11.33
CA PRO A 210 30.75 -10.34 11.30
C PRO A 210 30.80 -9.25 10.24
N GLU A 211 30.14 -9.45 9.09
CA GLU A 211 30.06 -8.44 8.04
C GLU A 211 29.12 -7.30 8.41
N ALA A 212 28.00 -7.60 9.10
CA ALA A 212 27.07 -6.59 9.57
C ALA A 212 27.73 -5.67 10.62
N GLU A 213 28.48 -6.23 11.57
CA GLU A 213 29.19 -5.42 12.59
C GLU A 213 30.28 -4.54 11.97
N LYS A 214 31.04 -5.07 11.00
CA LYS A 214 32.05 -4.30 10.26
C LYS A 214 31.42 -3.15 9.47
N SER A 215 30.38 -3.43 8.71
CA SER A 215 29.68 -2.43 7.87
C SER A 215 28.95 -1.40 8.73
N TYR A 216 28.43 -1.82 9.90
CA TYR A 216 27.84 -0.93 10.89
C TYR A 216 28.86 0.07 11.44
N ALA A 217 30.07 -0.38 11.81
CA ALA A 217 31.13 0.52 12.27
C ALA A 217 31.53 1.55 11.19
N GLN A 218 31.61 1.12 9.93
CA GLN A 218 31.87 2.01 8.80
C GLN A 218 30.73 3.00 8.56
N THR A 219 29.49 2.56 8.75
CA THR A 219 28.29 3.40 8.64
C THR A 219 28.31 4.48 9.71
N ILE A 220 28.65 4.16 10.97
CA ILE A 220 28.78 5.15 12.05
C ILE A 220 29.83 6.23 11.69
N SER A 221 31.00 5.81 11.22
CA SER A 221 32.06 6.75 10.84
C SER A 221 31.60 7.69 9.73
N SER A 222 31.04 7.14 8.65
CA SER A 222 30.58 7.92 7.50
C SER A 222 29.40 8.83 7.87
N LEU A 223 28.55 8.39 8.80
CA LEU A 223 27.41 9.13 9.27
C LEU A 223 27.85 10.32 10.14
N ASN A 224 28.83 10.14 11.01
CA ASN A 224 29.44 11.23 11.77
C ASN A 224 30.11 12.28 10.86
N ASP A 225 30.80 11.85 9.80
CA ASP A 225 31.40 12.76 8.81
C ASP A 225 30.34 13.64 8.14
N VAL A 226 29.17 13.08 7.82
CA VAL A 226 28.04 13.83 7.24
C VAL A 226 27.40 14.75 8.27
N LEU A 227 27.12 14.27 9.49
CA LEU A 227 26.53 15.07 10.56
C LEU A 227 27.40 16.29 10.92
N ALA A 228 28.72 16.15 10.88
CA ALA A 228 29.66 17.26 11.12
C ALA A 228 29.56 18.38 10.07
N LYS A 229 28.99 18.12 8.89
CA LYS A 229 28.73 19.13 7.83
C LYS A 229 27.32 19.71 7.86
N LEU A 230 26.42 19.09 8.63
CA LEU A 230 25.04 19.55 8.86
C LEU A 230 24.91 20.43 10.12
N GLY A 231 25.93 20.44 10.98
CA GLY A 231 26.03 21.26 12.19
C GLY A 231 26.54 22.66 11.92
#